data_AF-A0A6N2CA31-F1
#
_entry.id   AF-A0A6N2CA31-F1
#
_cell.length_a   1.000
_cell.length_b   1.000
_cell.length_c   1.000
_cell.angle_alpha   90.00
_cell.angle_beta   90.00
_cell.angle_gamma   90.00
#
_symmetry.space_group_name_H-M   'P 1'
#
loop_
_entity.id
_entity.type
_entity.pdbx_description
1 polymer ?
#
loop_
_entity_poly.entity_id
_entity_poly.type
_entity_poly.pdbx_seq_one_letter_code
_entity_poly.pdbx_strand_id
1 'polypeptide(L)'
;MNYNRRLVCLCGASPILKISWTNDNPGRRFLGCRHYGSSFRNSCKFFNWYDPEFPTQRNIVILGLLKKTNKQEEQLKCKWILKLILGISLICNVILFFYLVCC
;
A
#
# COMPACT_ATOMS: atom_id res chain seq x y z
N MET A 1 -16.55 -8.01 26.23
CA MET A 1 -17.34 -6.89 25.69
C MET A 1 -18.52 -7.48 24.91
N ASN A 2 -19.76 -7.14 25.30
CA ASN A 2 -20.99 -7.69 24.73
C ASN A 2 -21.20 -7.23 23.27
N TYR A 3 -21.10 -8.15 22.30
CA TYR A 3 -21.30 -7.87 20.87
C TYR A 3 -22.78 -7.74 20.46
N ASN A 4 -23.72 -7.74 21.41
CA ASN A 4 -25.16 -7.88 21.11
C ASN A 4 -25.93 -6.55 21.00
N ARG A 5 -25.23 -5.42 20.82
CA ARG A 5 -25.87 -4.18 20.32
C ARG A 5 -25.59 -4.09 18.83
N ARG A 6 -26.63 -4.10 17.99
CA ARG A 6 -26.50 -3.72 16.57
C ARG A 6 -25.91 -2.31 16.54
N LEU A 7 -24.62 -2.19 16.22
CA LEU A 7 -24.00 -0.90 15.94
C LEU A 7 -24.61 -0.37 14.64
N VAL A 8 -25.04 0.88 14.65
CA VAL A 8 -25.66 1.55 13.51
C VAL A 8 -24.84 2.80 13.21
N CYS A 9 -24.57 3.08 11.92
CA CYS A 9 -23.94 4.33 11.48
C CYS A 9 -24.82 5.52 11.85
N LEU A 10 -24.23 6.71 11.87
CA LEU A 10 -24.99 7.97 11.94
C LEU A 10 -25.98 8.14 10.77
N CYS A 11 -25.78 7.44 9.65
CA CYS A 11 -26.71 7.43 8.53
C CYS A 11 -27.80 6.34 8.61
N GLY A 12 -27.92 5.62 9.75
CA GLY A 12 -28.93 4.57 9.94
C GLY A 12 -28.58 3.21 9.32
N ALA A 13 -27.56 3.13 8.47
CA ALA A 13 -27.08 1.87 7.89
C ALA A 13 -26.20 1.07 8.85
N SER A 14 -26.11 -0.25 8.66
CA SER A 14 -25.13 -1.08 9.39
C SER A 14 -23.70 -0.72 8.97
N PRO A 15 -22.77 -0.55 9.92
CA PRO A 15 -21.38 -0.32 9.60
C PRO A 15 -20.74 -1.58 9.01
N ILE A 16 -19.71 -1.39 8.20
CA ILE A 16 -18.93 -2.48 7.61
C ILE A 16 -17.54 -2.54 8.23
N LEU A 17 -16.99 -3.75 8.31
CA LEU A 17 -15.62 -3.97 8.76
C LEU A 17 -14.64 -3.51 7.67
N LYS A 18 -13.70 -2.64 8.04
CA LYS A 18 -12.64 -2.09 7.20
C LYS A 18 -11.28 -2.28 7.86
N ILE A 19 -10.22 -2.23 7.07
CA ILE A 19 -8.82 -2.28 7.51
C ILE A 19 -8.23 -0.87 7.45
N SER A 20 -7.55 -0.45 8.51
CA SER A 20 -6.79 0.79 8.53
C SER A 20 -5.47 0.62 7.79
N TRP A 21 -5.19 1.55 6.89
CA TRP A 21 -3.94 1.62 6.12
C TRP A 21 -3.06 2.81 6.56
N THR A 22 -3.39 3.42 7.70
CA THR A 22 -2.60 4.54 8.23
C THR A 22 -1.32 4.01 8.87
N ASN A 23 -0.30 4.87 8.94
CA ASN A 23 0.96 4.52 9.61
C ASN A 23 0.78 4.28 11.11
N ASP A 24 -0.20 4.93 11.73
CA ASP A 24 -0.41 4.82 13.19
C ASP A 24 -1.09 3.49 13.57
N ASN A 25 -1.93 2.94 12.69
CA ASN A 25 -2.70 1.73 12.95
C ASN A 25 -2.71 0.82 11.69
N PRO A 26 -1.56 0.39 11.18
CA PRO A 26 -1.50 -0.39 9.95
C PRO A 26 -2.11 -1.78 10.19
N GLY A 27 -3.04 -2.17 9.33
CA GLY A 27 -3.69 -3.48 9.38
C GLY A 27 -4.76 -3.64 10.49
N ARG A 28 -4.99 -2.63 11.33
CA ARG A 28 -5.99 -2.72 12.41
C ARG A 28 -7.41 -2.58 11.86
N ARG A 29 -8.33 -3.46 12.27
CA ARG A 29 -9.71 -3.41 11.77
C ARG A 29 -10.58 -2.44 12.56
N PHE A 30 -11.45 -1.75 11.84
CA PHE A 30 -12.47 -0.85 12.40
C PHE A 30 -13.81 -1.05 11.70
N LEU A 31 -14.90 -0.77 12.41
CA LEU A 31 -16.24 -0.64 11.86
C LEU A 31 -16.43 0.80 11.38
N GLY A 32 -16.74 0.96 10.10
CA GLY A 32 -16.96 2.28 9.49
C GLY A 32 -18.21 2.32 8.62
N CYS A 33 -18.67 3.51 8.27
CA CYS A 33 -19.66 3.65 7.21
C CYS A 33 -19.15 3.01 5.91
N ARG A 34 -20.06 2.48 5.08
CA ARG A 34 -19.77 2.14 3.69
C ARG A 34 -19.04 3.28 2.96
N HIS A 35 -19.51 4.51 3.13
CA HIS A 35 -18.96 5.73 2.52
C HIS A 35 -17.88 6.44 3.38
N TYR A 36 -17.36 5.79 4.43
CA TYR A 36 -16.32 6.34 5.28
C TYR A 36 -15.06 6.65 4.45
N GLY A 37 -14.58 7.90 4.52
CA GLY A 37 -13.41 8.39 3.77
C GLY A 37 -13.70 8.89 2.36
N SER A 38 -14.96 8.86 1.89
CA SER A 38 -15.31 9.38 0.56
C SER A 38 -15.56 10.90 0.56
N SER A 39 -15.19 11.57 -0.53
CA SER A 39 -15.42 13.01 -0.75
C SER A 39 -16.88 13.38 -1.07
N PHE A 40 -17.79 12.41 -1.09
CA PHE A 40 -19.21 12.67 -1.31
C PHE A 40 -19.82 13.46 -0.15
N ARG A 41 -20.75 14.38 -0.46
CA ARG A 41 -21.39 15.30 0.50
C ARG A 41 -22.10 14.64 1.68
N ASN A 42 -22.28 13.31 1.67
CA ASN A 42 -22.95 12.54 2.72
C ASN A 42 -22.07 11.44 3.35
N SER A 43 -20.75 11.61 3.42
CA SER A 43 -19.89 10.61 4.07
C SER A 43 -20.12 10.57 5.59
N CYS A 44 -20.91 9.58 6.06
CA CYS A 44 -21.07 9.27 7.48
C CYS A 44 -19.68 8.95 8.06
N LYS A 45 -19.22 9.79 8.99
CA LYS A 45 -17.91 9.67 9.65
C LYS A 45 -17.91 8.67 10.82
N PHE A 46 -18.91 7.79 10.89
CA PHE A 46 -18.96 6.75 11.91
C PHE A 46 -17.70 5.89 11.85
N PHE A 47 -17.08 5.70 13.01
CA PHE A 47 -15.85 4.96 13.19
C PHE A 47 -15.86 4.31 14.57
N ASN A 48 -15.51 3.03 14.64
CA ASN A 48 -15.28 2.34 15.90
C ASN A 48 -14.21 1.25 15.72
N TRP A 49 -13.23 1.15 16.62
CA TRP A 49 -12.22 0.11 16.53
C TRP A 49 -12.85 -1.28 16.78
N TYR A 50 -12.57 -2.23 15.88
CA TYR A 50 -12.99 -3.62 16.04
C TYR A 50 -11.93 -4.41 16.81
N ASP A 51 -10.67 -4.28 16.37
CA ASP A 51 -9.54 -4.86 17.07
C ASP A 51 -9.09 -3.95 18.22
N PRO A 52 -8.62 -4.52 19.35
CA PRO A 52 -7.95 -3.74 20.37
C PRO A 52 -6.70 -3.07 19.80
N GLU A 53 -6.18 -2.09 20.52
CA GLU A 53 -4.95 -1.42 20.09
C GLU A 53 -3.80 -2.42 20.10
N PHE A 54 -3.02 -2.42 19.02
CA PHE A 54 -1.82 -3.24 18.98
C PHE A 54 -0.79 -2.66 19.94
N PRO A 55 0.02 -3.50 20.62
CA PRO A 55 1.24 -3.04 21.26
C PRO A 55 2.08 -2.26 20.25
N THR A 56 2.57 -1.09 20.63
CA THR A 56 3.34 -0.17 19.78
C THR A 56 4.49 -0.88 19.04
N GLN A 57 5.09 -1.89 19.68
CA GLN A 57 6.14 -2.73 19.11
C GLN A 57 5.73 -3.43 17.80
N ARG A 58 4.48 -3.91 17.69
CA ARG A 58 4.00 -4.56 16.46
C ARG A 58 3.89 -3.57 15.31
N ASN A 59 3.44 -2.34 15.56
CA ASN A 59 3.37 -1.29 14.54
C ASN A 59 4.78 -0.95 14.03
N ILE A 60 5.78 -0.83 14.92
CA ILE A 60 7.18 -0.57 14.53
C ILE A 60 7.70 -1.67 13.60
N VAL A 61 7.46 -2.95 13.94
CA VAL A 61 7.89 -4.08 13.11
C VAL A 61 7.20 -4.07 11.75
N ILE A 62 5.86 -3.94 11.71
CA ILE A 62 5.09 -3.94 10.45
C ILE A 62 5.54 -2.78 9.55
N LEU A 63 5.67 -1.56 10.10
CA LEU A 63 6.15 -0.40 9.35
C LEU A 63 7.58 -0.57 8.88
N GLY A 64 8.45 -1.12 9.73
CA GLY A 64 9.85 -1.40 9.38
C GLY A 64 9.95 -2.38 8.22
N LEU A 65 9.14 -3.44 8.23
CA LEU A 65 9.04 -4.41 7.14
C LEU A 65 8.52 -3.76 5.85
N LEU A 66 7.43 -3.00 5.91
CA LEU A 66 6.88 -2.29 4.74
C LEU A 66 7.91 -1.34 4.11
N LYS A 67 8.62 -0.55 4.93
CA LYS A 67 9.69 0.33 4.44
C LYS A 67 10.83 -0.45 3.77
N LYS A 68 11.22 -1.58 4.35
CA LYS A 68 12.28 -2.43 3.79
C LYS A 68 11.85 -3.03 2.45
N THR A 69 10.64 -3.55 2.35
CA THR A 69 10.09 -4.10 1.09
C THR A 69 10.01 -3.03 0.01
N ASN A 70 9.46 -1.85 0.31
CA ASN A 70 9.38 -0.75 -0.66
C ASN A 70 10.77 -0.34 -1.17
N LYS A 71 11.75 -0.21 -0.26
CA LYS A 71 13.14 0.10 -0.63
C LYS A 71 13.74 -0.99 -1.52
N GLN A 72 13.46 -2.27 -1.25
CA GLN A 72 13.93 -3.38 -2.06
C GLN A 72 13.31 -3.33 -3.46
N GLU A 73 12.01 -3.06 -3.58
CA GLU A 73 11.34 -2.91 -4.88
C GLU A 73 11.92 -1.75 -5.70
N GLU A 74 12.18 -0.60 -5.08
CA GLU A 74 12.85 0.53 -5.73
C GLU A 74 14.25 0.15 -6.22
N GLN A 75 15.04 -0.53 -5.38
CA GLN A 75 16.37 -1.02 -5.76
C GLN A 75 16.31 -2.02 -6.93
N LEU A 76 15.32 -2.91 -6.95
CA LEU A 76 15.11 -3.85 -8.04
C LEU A 76 14.76 -3.14 -9.34
N LYS A 77 13.88 -2.12 -9.30
CA LYS A 77 13.56 -1.28 -10.45
C LYS A 77 14.80 -0.59 -11.00
N CYS A 78 15.62 0.04 -10.14
CA CYS A 78 16.87 0.67 -10.57
C CYS A 78 17.85 -0.32 -11.19
N LYS A 79 18.02 -1.52 -10.60
CA LYS A 79 18.87 -2.57 -11.16
C LYS A 79 18.37 -3.08 -12.51
N TRP A 80 17.05 -3.23 -12.67
CA TRP A 80 16.42 -3.61 -13.93
C TRP A 80 16.66 -2.56 -15.02
N ILE A 81 16.46 -1.28 -14.71
CA ILE A 81 16.73 -0.17 -15.63
C ILE A 81 18.20 -0.15 -16.04
N LEU A 82 19.12 -0.28 -15.09
CA LEU A 82 20.56 -0.30 -15.37
C LEU A 82 20.94 -1.47 -16.30
N LYS A 83 20.41 -2.67 -16.04
CA LYS A 83 20.62 -3.84 -16.91
C LYS A 83 20.11 -3.60 -18.33
N LEU A 84 18.95 -2.97 -18.47
CA LEU A 84 18.34 -2.66 -19.76
C LEU A 84 19.21 -1.67 -20.56
N ILE A 85 19.71 -0.61 -19.92
CA ILE A 85 20.61 0.37 -20.55
C ILE A 85 21.92 -0.29 -21.02
N LEU A 86 22.56 -1.09 -20.16
CA LEU A 86 23.80 -1.79 -20.51
C LEU A 86 23.60 -2.75 -21.69
N GLY A 87 22.47 -3.47 -21.71
CA GLY A 87 22.11 -4.35 -22.82
C GLY A 87 21.92 -3.61 -24.14
N ILE A 88 21.19 -2.49 -24.14
CA ILE A 88 21.01 -1.65 -25.33
C ILE A 88 22.35 -1.11 -25.82
N SER A 89 23.20 -0.60 -24.92
CA SER A 89 24.52 -0.08 -25.28
C SER A 89 25.39 -1.14 -25.97
N LEU A 90 25.40 -2.38 -25.45
CA LEU A 90 26.13 -3.48 -26.07
C LEU A 90 25.61 -3.78 -27.48
N ILE A 91 24.28 -3.87 -27.65
CA ILE A 91 23.65 -4.13 -28.95
C ILE A 91 23.97 -3.03 -29.96
N CYS A 92 23.90 -1.75 -29.55
CA CYS A 92 24.24 -0.62 -30.42
C CYS A 92 25.70 -0.66 -30.89
N ASN A 93 26.65 -0.99 -29.99
CA ASN A 93 28.06 -1.14 -30.36
C ASN A 93 28.28 -2.27 -31.36
N VAL A 94 27.58 -3.41 -31.18
CA VAL A 94 27.65 -4.54 -32.11
C VAL A 94 27.10 -4.14 -33.49
N ILE A 95 25.94 -3.49 -33.55
CA ILE A 95 25.34 -3.00 -34.81
C ILE A 95 26.28 -1.99 -35.50
N LEU A 96 26.84 -1.04 -34.74
CA LEU A 96 27.77 -0.04 -35.26
C LEU A 96 29.02 -0.69 -35.83
N PHE A 97 29.59 -1.68 -35.14
CA PHE A 97 30.75 -2.42 -35.62
C PHE A 97 30.46 -3.13 -36.95
N PHE A 98 29.33 -3.84 -37.06
CA PHE A 98 28.94 -4.49 -38.31
C PHE A 98 28.72 -3.49 -39.44
N TYR A 99 28.09 -2.35 -39.15
CA TYR A 99 27.89 -1.28 -40.13
C TYR A 99 29.23 -0.73 -40.65
N LEU A 100 30.21 -0.50 -39.77
CA LEU A 100 31.53 0.05 -40.14
C LEU A 100 32.44 -0.95 -40.86
N VAL A 101 32.23 -2.26 -40.68
CA VAL A 101 33.07 -3.30 -41.30
C VAL A 101 32.47 -3.80 -42.62
N CYS A 102 31.14 -3.78 -42.77
CA CYS A 102 30.45 -4.30 -43.96
C CYS A 102 30.07 -3.23 -45.00
N CYS A 103 30.17 -1.93 -44.69
CA CYS A 103 30.01 -0.81 -45.63
C CYS A 103 31.36 -0.11 -45.83
#